data_AF-A0A4Z1FE96-F1
#
_entry.id   AF-A0A4Z1FE96-F1
#
_cell.length_a   1.000
_cell.length_b   1.000
_cell.length_c   1.000
_cell.angle_alpha   90.00
_cell.angle_beta   90.00
_cell.angle_gamma   90.00
#
_symmetry.space_group_name_H-M   'P 1'
#
loop_
_entity.id
_entity.type
_entity.pdbx_description
1 polymer ?
#
loop_
_entity_poly.entity_id
_entity_poly.type
_entity_poly.pdbx_seq_one_letter_code
_entity_poly.pdbx_strand_id
1 'polypeptide(L)'
;MPSISQTLATYKWQEADPRFAPLRSKNRANHVMVKIAAVHYSEEKEFIVHRELLTRYQSRLFTSILGPIGKSQYFKLVIDPRIFTGLLQFAYRGRFWLPETIRNIEVLWDLYIFAENKEIIILQDMMMNRIVSSYFKSNTFPTMETIMYVYKHTEPESSTRTHSTARRFLARCYLSQSLGCYFGSKCRESNARIDDALLWADGLQSDTMKAIWEPAGSPWKVETDPRNPVRVKPCDYHQHAWNEICPKYRETSFNSETDT
;
A
#
# COMPACT_ATOMS: atom_id res chain seq x y z
N MET A 1 5.67 29.13 19.28
CA MET A 1 5.05 29.03 17.94
C MET A 1 4.19 27.79 17.92
N PRO A 2 2.90 27.84 17.52
CA PRO A 2 2.10 26.63 17.42
C PRO A 2 2.67 25.77 16.30
N SER A 3 2.91 24.49 16.57
CA SER A 3 3.38 23.55 15.55
C SER A 3 2.28 23.41 14.50
N ILE A 4 2.50 24.01 13.33
CA ILE A 4 1.63 23.75 12.18
C ILE A 4 1.78 22.26 11.87
N SER A 5 0.71 21.48 12.07
CA SER A 5 0.74 20.06 11.70
C SER A 5 0.91 20.00 10.20
N GLN A 6 2.10 19.59 9.75
CA GLN A 6 2.36 19.40 8.34
C GLN A 6 1.50 18.25 7.84
N THR A 7 0.70 18.55 6.83
CA THR A 7 -0.11 17.60 6.08
C THR A 7 0.48 17.32 4.71
N LEU A 8 0.13 16.20 4.08
CA LEU A 8 0.51 15.85 2.71
C LEU A 8 0.21 16.99 1.72
N ALA A 9 -0.87 17.73 1.98
CA ALA A 9 -1.27 18.90 1.20
C ALA A 9 -0.47 20.18 1.51
N THR A 10 0.17 20.27 2.68
CA THR A 10 0.92 21.46 3.13
C THR A 10 2.44 21.24 3.22
N TYR A 11 2.90 20.01 2.98
CA TYR A 11 4.31 19.67 2.99
C TYR A 11 4.98 20.24 1.72
N LYS A 12 5.66 21.38 1.89
CA LYS A 12 6.53 21.94 0.86
C LYS A 12 7.75 21.04 0.72
N TRP A 13 7.75 20.22 -0.33
CA TRP A 13 8.93 19.48 -0.79
C TRP A 13 9.92 20.47 -1.38
N GLN A 14 10.64 21.18 -0.53
CA GLN A 14 11.86 21.86 -0.94
C GLN A 14 12.98 20.84 -0.99
N GLU A 15 13.82 20.99 -2.01
CA GLU A 15 15.02 20.23 -2.35
C GLU A 15 15.55 19.34 -1.21
N ALA A 16 15.39 18.03 -1.39
CA ALA A 16 16.07 16.99 -0.64
C ALA A 16 16.22 17.29 0.86
N ASP A 17 15.15 17.04 1.60
CA ASP A 17 15.11 17.08 3.05
C ASP A 17 16.34 16.35 3.68
N PRO A 18 17.14 17.03 4.53
CA PRO A 18 18.33 16.48 5.16
C PRO A 18 18.08 15.25 6.04
N ARG A 19 16.82 14.93 6.35
CA ARG A 19 16.44 13.73 7.10
C ARG A 19 16.49 12.46 6.24
N PHE A 20 16.60 12.54 4.92
CA PHE A 20 16.95 11.39 4.08
C PHE A 20 18.45 11.13 4.25
N ALA A 21 18.77 10.23 5.19
CA ALA A 21 20.13 9.96 5.63
C ALA A 21 21.12 9.84 4.45
N PRO A 22 22.30 10.48 4.51
CA PRO A 22 23.34 10.20 3.55
C PRO A 22 23.60 8.70 3.54
N LEU A 23 23.78 8.15 2.33
CA LEU A 23 24.21 6.77 2.17
C LEU A 23 25.48 6.56 3.01
N ARG A 24 25.54 5.47 3.77
CA ARG A 24 26.67 5.20 4.68
C ARG A 24 27.99 5.41 3.93
N SER A 25 28.87 6.26 4.46
CA SER A 25 30.29 6.48 4.11
C SER A 25 30.69 7.61 3.13
N LYS A 26 29.81 8.52 2.68
CA LYS A 26 30.23 9.65 1.83
C LYS A 26 29.54 10.99 2.12
N ASN A 27 30.28 12.08 1.86
CA ASN A 27 29.77 13.46 1.87
C ASN A 27 28.76 13.68 0.72
N ARG A 28 27.63 14.30 1.06
CA ARG A 28 26.48 14.54 0.16
C ARG A 28 26.84 15.24 -1.16
N ALA A 29 27.86 16.09 -1.16
CA ALA A 29 28.31 16.86 -2.32
C ALA A 29 28.90 16.01 -3.47
N ASN A 30 29.23 14.73 -3.22
CA ASN A 30 29.92 13.88 -4.20
C ASN A 30 29.02 12.78 -4.81
N HIS A 31 27.72 12.77 -4.53
CA HIS A 31 26.82 11.76 -5.09
C HIS A 31 26.16 12.22 -6.39
N VAL A 32 26.10 11.31 -7.37
CA VAL A 32 25.37 11.54 -8.62
C VAL A 32 23.86 11.58 -8.32
N MET A 33 23.21 12.66 -8.71
CA MET A 33 21.76 12.83 -8.57
C MET A 33 21.02 12.52 -9.87
N VAL A 34 19.76 12.12 -9.74
CA VAL A 34 18.83 11.84 -10.84
C VAL A 34 17.55 12.61 -10.56
N LYS A 35 16.98 13.23 -11.58
CA LYS A 35 15.69 13.90 -11.51
C LYS A 35 14.58 12.92 -11.89
N ILE A 36 13.50 12.91 -11.11
CA ILE A 36 12.29 12.13 -11.40
C ILE A 36 11.09 13.08 -11.31
N ALA A 37 10.34 13.23 -12.39
CA ALA A 37 9.08 13.97 -12.41
C ALA A 37 7.92 12.99 -12.17
N ALA A 38 7.20 13.14 -11.05
CA ALA A 38 5.93 12.47 -10.83
C ALA A 38 4.79 13.36 -11.35
N VAL A 39 3.95 12.81 -12.21
CA VAL A 39 2.86 13.52 -12.85
C VAL A 39 1.54 12.83 -12.55
N HIS A 40 0.60 13.60 -12.02
CA HIS A 40 -0.76 13.14 -11.81
C HIS A 40 -1.74 14.23 -12.20
N TYR A 41 -2.57 13.94 -13.21
CA TYR A 41 -3.44 14.92 -13.86
C TYR A 41 -2.66 16.15 -14.33
N SER A 42 -2.91 17.32 -13.72
CA SER A 42 -2.24 18.58 -14.01
C SER A 42 -1.10 18.93 -13.03
N GLU A 43 -0.89 18.12 -11.99
CA GLU A 43 0.22 18.31 -11.05
C GLU A 43 1.46 17.57 -11.55
N GLU A 44 2.55 18.31 -11.78
CA GLU A 44 3.89 17.76 -12.01
C GLU A 44 4.80 18.19 -10.86
N LYS A 45 5.43 17.20 -10.22
CA LYS A 45 6.34 17.41 -9.10
C LYS A 45 7.67 16.74 -9.37
N GLU A 46 8.74 17.52 -9.30
CA GLU A 46 10.09 17.01 -9.48
C GLU A 46 10.72 16.58 -8.16
N PHE A 47 11.44 15.46 -8.22
CA PHE A 47 12.18 14.89 -7.12
C PHE A 47 13.64 14.70 -7.56
N ILE A 48 14.58 15.07 -6.69
CA ILE A 48 16.01 14.85 -6.91
C ILE A 48 16.46 13.72 -5.99
N VAL A 49 16.93 12.62 -6.57
CA VAL A 49 17.24 11.37 -5.85
C VAL A 49 18.66 10.90 -6.13
N HIS A 50 19.28 10.22 -5.15
CA HIS A 50 20.61 9.66 -5.32
C HIS A 50 20.57 8.51 -6.34
N ARG A 51 21.43 8.55 -7.36
CA ARG A 51 21.53 7.48 -8.36
C ARG A 51 21.79 6.13 -7.70
N GLU A 52 22.69 6.11 -6.71
CA GLU A 52 23.03 4.88 -5.99
C GLU A 52 21.84 4.27 -5.24
N LEU A 53 20.87 5.09 -4.78
CA LEU A 53 19.62 4.55 -4.23
C LEU A 53 18.92 3.69 -5.28
N LEU A 54 18.79 4.22 -6.49
CA LEU A 54 18.07 3.57 -7.57
C LEU A 54 18.84 2.40 -8.17
N THR A 55 20.18 2.43 -8.19
CA THR A 55 21.00 1.42 -8.89
C THR A 55 21.66 0.39 -7.98
N ARG A 56 21.90 0.71 -6.70
CA ARG A 56 22.64 -0.15 -5.76
C ARG A 56 21.80 -0.61 -4.59
N TYR A 57 21.11 0.31 -3.91
CA TYR A 57 20.42 -0.02 -2.65
C TYR A 57 19.01 -0.55 -2.84
N GLN A 58 18.26 0.01 -3.80
CA GLN A 58 16.86 -0.33 -4.07
C GLN A 58 16.67 -0.66 -5.55
N SER A 59 17.67 -1.33 -6.15
CA SER A 59 17.72 -1.58 -7.60
C SER A 59 16.53 -2.36 -8.12
N ARG A 60 16.11 -3.42 -7.42
CA ARG A 60 14.95 -4.21 -7.81
C ARG A 60 13.66 -3.38 -7.79
N LEU A 61 13.46 -2.60 -6.73
CA LEU A 61 12.29 -1.74 -6.56
C LEU A 61 12.21 -0.66 -7.64
N PHE A 62 13.30 0.09 -7.88
CA PHE A 62 13.23 1.16 -8.87
C PHE A 62 13.33 0.65 -10.31
N THR A 63 13.88 -0.54 -10.55
CA THR A 63 13.82 -1.16 -11.88
C THR A 63 12.39 -1.56 -12.25
N SER A 64 11.57 -2.04 -11.31
CA SER A 64 10.15 -2.33 -11.59
C SER A 64 9.31 -1.07 -11.80
N ILE A 65 9.69 0.06 -11.18
CA ILE A 65 8.98 1.34 -11.30
C ILE A 65 9.40 2.13 -12.55
N LEU A 66 10.72 2.29 -12.75
CA LEU A 66 11.32 3.16 -13.76
C LEU A 66 11.76 2.41 -15.03
N GLY A 67 11.84 1.08 -14.98
CA GLY A 67 12.55 0.29 -15.98
C GLY A 67 14.08 0.36 -15.82
N PRO A 68 14.85 -0.05 -16.84
CA PRO A 68 16.31 0.00 -16.81
C PRO A 68 16.84 1.42 -16.61
N ILE A 69 17.58 1.64 -15.52
CA ILE A 69 18.01 2.99 -15.12
C ILE A 69 19.17 3.53 -15.96
N GLY A 70 20.06 2.64 -16.43
CA GLY A 70 21.16 2.98 -17.34
C GLY A 70 22.00 4.19 -16.88
N LYS A 71 22.28 5.11 -17.82
CA LYS A 71 22.94 6.41 -17.58
C LYS A 71 21.97 7.59 -17.54
N SER A 72 20.66 7.34 -17.60
CA SER A 72 19.63 8.38 -17.62
C SER A 72 19.70 9.27 -16.38
N GLN A 73 19.59 10.58 -16.58
CA GLN A 73 19.57 11.57 -15.51
C GLN A 73 18.16 12.09 -15.20
N TYR A 74 17.18 11.72 -16.02
CA TYR A 74 15.79 12.15 -15.92
C TYR A 74 14.84 10.98 -16.18
N PHE A 75 13.77 10.90 -15.38
CA PHE A 75 12.65 9.99 -15.58
C PHE A 75 11.34 10.74 -15.40
N LYS A 76 10.31 10.35 -16.14
CA LYS A 76 8.94 10.85 -15.98
C LYS A 76 8.02 9.68 -15.64
N LEU A 77 7.25 9.82 -14.56
CA LEU A 77 6.32 8.80 -14.08
C LEU A 77 4.91 9.36 -13.97
N VAL A 78 3.94 8.63 -14.48
CA VAL A 78 2.52 8.90 -14.25
C VAL A 78 2.14 8.26 -12.92
N ILE A 79 2.22 9.03 -11.84
CA ILE A 79 1.98 8.59 -10.46
C ILE A 79 1.63 9.80 -9.60
N ASP A 80 0.71 9.62 -8.64
CA ASP A 80 0.45 10.63 -7.62
C ASP A 80 1.76 10.95 -6.85
N PRO A 81 2.18 12.23 -6.77
CA PRO A 81 3.37 12.63 -6.03
C PRO A 81 3.39 12.18 -4.56
N ARG A 82 2.23 11.97 -3.93
CA ARG A 82 2.07 11.44 -2.56
C ARG A 82 2.46 9.97 -2.48
N ILE A 83 2.11 9.17 -3.48
CA ILE A 83 2.53 7.76 -3.58
C ILE A 83 4.04 7.71 -3.80
N PHE A 84 4.57 8.52 -4.72
CA PHE A 84 6.01 8.54 -5.00
C PHE A 84 6.84 8.98 -3.78
N THR A 85 6.33 9.96 -3.04
CA THR A 85 6.85 10.37 -1.73
C THR A 85 6.98 9.18 -0.77
N GLY A 86 5.92 8.39 -0.61
CA GLY A 86 5.94 7.22 0.27
C GLY A 86 6.99 6.18 -0.16
N LEU A 87 7.13 5.96 -1.47
CA LEU A 87 8.15 5.07 -2.02
C LEU A 87 9.56 5.55 -1.72
N LEU A 88 9.83 6.85 -1.82
CA LEU A 88 11.14 7.41 -1.46
C LEU A 88 11.45 7.26 0.03
N GLN A 89 10.47 7.50 0.91
CA GLN A 89 10.65 7.27 2.35
C GLN A 89 11.03 5.83 2.65
N PHE A 90 10.28 4.89 2.07
CA PHE A 90 10.60 3.47 2.20
C PHE A 90 11.98 3.14 1.64
N ALA A 91 12.32 3.64 0.46
CA ALA A 91 13.60 3.37 -0.19
C ALA A 91 14.80 3.85 0.65
N TYR A 92 14.72 5.07 1.19
CA TYR A 92 15.80 5.66 1.97
C TYR A 92 15.89 5.14 3.41
N ARG A 93 14.75 4.82 4.05
CA ARG A 93 14.72 4.51 5.49
C ARG A 93 14.35 3.08 5.81
N GLY A 94 13.82 2.31 4.85
CA GLY A 94 13.26 0.98 5.08
C GLY A 94 11.89 1.00 5.79
N ARG A 95 11.22 2.15 5.84
CA ARG A 95 9.90 2.32 6.49
C ARG A 95 9.10 3.46 5.86
N PHE A 96 7.77 3.32 5.85
CA PHE A 96 6.88 4.43 5.49
C PHE A 96 6.69 5.37 6.66
N TRP A 97 6.89 6.66 6.42
CA TRP A 97 6.74 7.68 7.44
C TRP A 97 5.87 8.82 6.96
N LEU A 98 4.58 8.65 7.18
CA LEU A 98 3.68 9.78 7.33
C LEU A 98 2.78 9.46 8.53
N PRO A 99 2.68 10.33 9.57
CA PRO A 99 1.62 10.25 10.57
C PRO A 99 0.24 10.12 9.91
N GLU A 100 0.13 10.68 8.70
CA GLU A 100 -1.04 10.64 7.84
C GLU A 100 -1.17 9.38 7.01
N THR A 101 -0.12 8.62 6.66
CA THR A 101 -0.34 7.28 6.05
C THR A 101 -0.88 6.27 7.04
N ILE A 102 -0.56 6.42 8.32
CA ILE A 102 -1.09 5.54 9.38
C ILE A 102 -2.52 5.95 9.75
N ARG A 103 -2.86 7.24 9.62
CA ARG A 103 -4.20 7.78 9.89
C ARG A 103 -5.11 7.86 8.67
N ASN A 104 -4.56 7.90 7.45
CA ASN A 104 -5.29 7.96 6.19
C ASN A 104 -5.09 6.63 5.44
N ILE A 105 -6.08 5.76 5.65
CA ILE A 105 -6.18 4.45 5.02
C ILE A 105 -6.22 4.52 3.49
N GLU A 106 -6.66 5.63 2.90
CA GLU A 106 -6.73 5.84 1.44
C GLU A 106 -5.32 5.80 0.83
N VAL A 107 -4.34 6.46 1.44
CA VAL A 107 -2.97 6.48 0.92
C VAL A 107 -2.32 5.08 0.99
N LEU A 108 -2.69 4.26 1.98
CA LEU A 108 -2.24 2.87 2.05
C LEU A 108 -2.83 2.04 0.91
N TRP A 109 -4.11 2.25 0.58
CA TRP A 109 -4.74 1.61 -0.56
C TRP A 109 -4.13 2.07 -1.88
N ASP A 110 -3.87 3.36 -2.06
CA ASP A 110 -3.21 3.91 -3.26
C ASP A 110 -1.81 3.31 -3.46
N LEU A 111 -1.03 3.19 -2.37
CA LEU A 111 0.28 2.54 -2.39
C LEU A 111 0.18 1.04 -2.72
N TYR A 112 -0.82 0.35 -2.15
CA TYR A 112 -1.07 -1.06 -2.46
C TYR A 112 -1.44 -1.24 -3.93
N ILE A 113 -2.42 -0.48 -4.45
CA ILE A 113 -2.88 -0.52 -5.84
C ILE A 113 -1.70 -0.28 -6.78
N PHE A 114 -0.88 0.73 -6.49
CA PHE A 114 0.34 0.97 -7.24
C PHE A 114 1.29 -0.24 -7.23
N ALA A 115 1.53 -0.82 -6.05
CA ALA A 115 2.40 -1.97 -5.90
C ALA A 115 1.85 -3.23 -6.60
N GLU A 116 0.54 -3.42 -6.63
CA GLU A 116 -0.12 -4.51 -7.36
C GLU A 116 0.02 -4.32 -8.87
N ASN A 117 -0.28 -3.13 -9.37
CA ASN A 117 -0.16 -2.79 -10.79
C ASN A 117 1.29 -2.87 -11.31
N LYS A 118 2.27 -2.66 -10.43
CA LYS A 118 3.71 -2.77 -10.74
C LYS A 118 4.35 -4.09 -10.30
N GLU A 119 3.57 -5.04 -9.79
CA GLU A 119 4.03 -6.37 -9.34
C GLU A 119 5.16 -6.32 -8.30
N ILE A 120 5.09 -5.33 -7.41
CA ILE A 120 6.07 -5.11 -6.34
C ILE A 120 5.62 -5.86 -5.07
N ILE A 121 5.83 -7.18 -5.06
CA ILE A 121 5.35 -8.10 -4.00
C ILE A 121 5.69 -7.61 -2.58
N ILE A 122 6.94 -7.19 -2.34
CA ILE A 122 7.37 -6.69 -1.02
C ILE A 122 6.52 -5.52 -0.52
N LEU A 123 6.11 -4.62 -1.42
CA LEU A 123 5.26 -3.49 -1.06
C LEU A 123 3.81 -3.91 -0.86
N GLN A 124 3.30 -4.85 -1.66
CA GLN A 124 1.96 -5.41 -1.48
C GLN A 124 1.81 -6.03 -0.08
N ASP A 125 2.73 -6.92 0.31
CA ASP A 125 2.71 -7.59 1.62
C ASP A 125 2.81 -6.58 2.78
N MET A 126 3.71 -5.60 2.66
CA MET A 126 3.86 -4.54 3.66
C MET A 126 2.62 -3.66 3.79
N MET A 127 2.01 -3.25 2.68
CA MET A 127 0.80 -2.42 2.70
C MET A 127 -0.38 -3.20 3.25
N MET A 128 -0.57 -4.47 2.87
CA MET A 128 -1.65 -5.29 3.45
C MET A 128 -1.51 -5.45 4.95
N ASN A 129 -0.30 -5.70 5.47
CA ASN A 129 -0.07 -5.73 6.92
C ASN A 129 -0.53 -4.45 7.62
N ARG A 130 -0.23 -3.29 7.02
CA ARG A 130 -0.62 -1.97 7.55
C ARG A 130 -2.11 -1.71 7.44
N ILE A 131 -2.73 -2.04 6.31
CA ILE A 131 -4.17 -1.91 6.05
C ILE A 131 -4.98 -2.74 7.04
N VAL A 132 -4.67 -4.05 7.13
CA VAL A 132 -5.34 -4.97 8.05
C VAL A 132 -5.17 -4.50 9.50
N SER A 133 -3.95 -4.15 9.89
CA SER A 133 -3.67 -3.62 11.24
C SER A 133 -4.42 -2.32 11.53
N SER A 134 -4.59 -1.44 10.55
CA SER A 134 -5.30 -0.18 10.70
C SER A 134 -6.78 -0.43 11.02
N TYR A 135 -7.46 -1.21 10.17
CA TYR A 135 -8.88 -1.56 10.36
C TYR A 135 -9.14 -2.33 11.66
N PHE A 136 -8.21 -3.22 12.06
CA PHE A 136 -8.32 -3.95 13.32
C PHE A 136 -8.21 -3.01 14.53
N LYS A 137 -7.17 -2.14 14.54
CA LYS A 137 -6.92 -1.21 15.66
C LYS A 137 -8.01 -0.15 15.79
N SER A 138 -8.56 0.33 14.68
CA SER A 138 -9.68 1.29 14.69
C SER A 138 -11.04 0.65 14.99
N ASN A 139 -11.10 -0.69 15.00
CA ASN A 139 -12.33 -1.47 15.03
C ASN A 139 -13.36 -1.01 13.98
N THR A 140 -12.89 -0.73 12.77
CA THR A 140 -13.74 -0.37 11.61
C THR A 140 -13.53 -1.35 10.48
N PHE A 141 -14.51 -1.42 9.57
CA PHE A 141 -14.35 -2.10 8.29
C PHE A 141 -14.04 -1.09 7.18
N PRO A 142 -13.55 -1.54 6.01
CA PRO A 142 -13.50 -0.72 4.80
C PRO A 142 -14.90 -0.21 4.45
N THR A 143 -14.98 1.07 4.08
CA THR A 143 -16.24 1.64 3.57
C THR A 143 -16.59 1.03 2.22
N MET A 144 -17.86 1.11 1.83
CA MET A 144 -18.28 0.64 0.50
C MET A 144 -17.59 1.43 -0.61
N GLU A 145 -17.33 2.72 -0.40
CA GLU A 145 -16.53 3.55 -1.31
C GLU A 145 -15.10 3.04 -1.47
N THR A 146 -14.46 2.63 -0.37
CA THR A 146 -13.13 2.02 -0.42
C THR A 146 -13.16 0.70 -1.19
N ILE A 147 -14.16 -0.15 -0.94
CA ILE A 147 -14.32 -1.43 -1.65
C ILE A 147 -14.45 -1.19 -3.14
N MET A 148 -15.39 -0.34 -3.57
CA MET A 148 -15.60 0.00 -4.97
C MET A 148 -14.34 0.61 -5.60
N TYR A 149 -13.67 1.53 -4.88
CA TYR A 149 -12.46 2.17 -5.35
C TYR A 149 -11.34 1.15 -5.62
N VAL A 150 -11.06 0.24 -4.69
CA VAL A 150 -10.01 -0.75 -4.85
C VAL A 150 -10.37 -1.74 -5.95
N TYR A 151 -11.61 -2.23 -6.00
CA TYR A 151 -12.06 -3.12 -7.08
C TYR A 151 -11.90 -2.48 -8.47
N LYS A 152 -12.18 -1.18 -8.60
CA LYS A 152 -12.02 -0.44 -9.85
C LYS A 152 -10.56 -0.34 -10.33
N HIS A 153 -9.58 -0.37 -9.42
CA HIS A 153 -8.17 -0.12 -9.74
C HIS A 153 -7.25 -1.32 -9.55
N THR A 154 -7.82 -2.47 -9.17
CA THR A 154 -7.15 -3.76 -9.08
C THR A 154 -7.71 -4.68 -10.15
N GLU A 155 -6.91 -5.58 -10.69
CA GLU A 155 -7.37 -6.50 -11.75
C GLU A 155 -8.05 -7.74 -11.16
N PRO A 156 -9.11 -8.26 -11.79
CA PRO A 156 -9.66 -9.57 -11.47
C PRO A 156 -8.64 -10.68 -11.79
N GLU A 157 -8.94 -11.89 -11.33
CA GLU A 157 -8.12 -13.07 -11.62
C GLU A 157 -7.88 -13.26 -13.12
N SER A 158 -6.64 -13.61 -13.45
CA SER A 158 -6.28 -14.12 -14.77
C SER A 158 -5.50 -15.42 -14.62
N SER A 159 -5.28 -16.14 -15.72
CA SER A 159 -4.45 -17.35 -15.74
C SER A 159 -3.00 -17.12 -15.30
N THR A 160 -2.55 -15.86 -15.22
CA THR A 160 -1.16 -15.48 -14.92
C THR A 160 -0.97 -14.72 -13.61
N ARG A 161 -2.04 -14.14 -13.03
CA ARG A 161 -2.00 -13.47 -11.72
C ARG A 161 -2.80 -14.26 -10.70
N THR A 162 -2.10 -14.84 -9.73
CA THR A 162 -2.73 -15.39 -8.53
C THR A 162 -3.32 -14.25 -7.71
N HIS A 163 -4.64 -14.34 -7.47
CA HIS A 163 -5.51 -13.53 -6.60
C HIS A 163 -4.98 -12.17 -6.11
N SER A 164 -5.65 -11.06 -6.46
CA SER A 164 -5.47 -9.80 -5.71
C SER A 164 -5.78 -10.03 -4.23
N THR A 165 -4.78 -9.97 -3.35
CA THR A 165 -4.95 -10.14 -1.90
C THR A 165 -5.80 -9.02 -1.31
N ALA A 166 -5.78 -7.84 -1.95
CA ALA A 166 -6.73 -6.77 -1.67
C ALA A 166 -8.18 -7.17 -1.92
N ARG A 167 -8.51 -7.63 -3.14
CA ARG A 167 -9.88 -8.08 -3.45
C ARG A 167 -10.34 -9.20 -2.51
N ARG A 168 -9.46 -10.16 -2.21
CA ARG A 168 -9.74 -11.22 -1.21
C ARG A 168 -10.05 -10.65 0.17
N PHE A 169 -9.20 -9.77 0.70
CA PHE A 169 -9.43 -9.13 1.99
C PHE A 169 -10.74 -8.35 2.02
N LEU A 170 -11.02 -7.59 0.95
CA LEU A 170 -12.21 -6.75 0.83
C LEU A 170 -13.49 -7.56 0.67
N ALA A 171 -13.50 -8.65 -0.11
CA ALA A 171 -14.64 -9.56 -0.22
C ALA A 171 -14.98 -10.20 1.13
N ARG A 172 -13.96 -10.63 1.89
CA ARG A 172 -14.14 -11.17 3.24
C ARG A 172 -14.70 -10.11 4.20
N CYS A 173 -14.24 -8.86 4.09
CA CYS A 173 -14.77 -7.73 4.85
C CYS A 173 -16.21 -7.38 4.44
N TYR A 174 -16.50 -7.38 3.15
CA TYR A 174 -17.83 -7.13 2.59
C TYR A 174 -18.83 -8.14 3.14
N LEU A 175 -18.54 -9.44 3.02
CA LEU A 175 -19.39 -10.50 3.58
C LEU A 175 -19.65 -10.32 5.08
N SER A 176 -18.60 -9.98 5.84
CA SER A 176 -18.73 -9.74 7.28
C SER A 176 -19.66 -8.55 7.58
N GLN A 177 -19.61 -7.50 6.77
CA GLN A 177 -20.48 -6.33 6.90
C GLN A 177 -21.92 -6.63 6.48
N SER A 178 -22.13 -7.32 5.36
CA SER A 178 -23.47 -7.70 4.86
C SER A 178 -24.23 -8.63 5.81
N LEU A 179 -23.52 -9.38 6.66
CA LEU A 179 -24.08 -10.20 7.73
C LEU A 179 -24.24 -9.43 9.06
N GLY A 180 -24.27 -8.10 9.02
CA GLY A 180 -24.49 -7.24 10.19
C GLY A 180 -23.28 -7.09 11.09
N CYS A 181 -22.06 -7.09 10.53
CA CYS A 181 -20.81 -7.03 11.29
C CYS A 181 -20.69 -8.13 12.36
N TYR A 182 -20.89 -9.38 11.93
CA TYR A 182 -20.90 -10.58 12.78
C TYR A 182 -19.80 -10.65 13.86
N PHE A 183 -18.64 -10.03 13.62
CA PHE A 183 -17.50 -9.99 14.55
C PHE A 183 -17.46 -8.76 15.49
N GLY A 184 -18.56 -8.03 15.67
CA GLY A 184 -18.71 -7.03 16.75
C GLY A 184 -18.07 -5.66 16.48
N SER A 185 -17.84 -5.31 15.21
CA SER A 185 -17.33 -3.99 14.83
C SER A 185 -18.42 -2.94 14.63
N LYS A 186 -18.03 -1.66 14.53
CA LYS A 186 -18.94 -0.60 14.10
C LYS A 186 -19.30 -0.76 12.61
N CYS A 187 -20.43 -1.39 12.33
CA CYS A 187 -21.10 -1.30 11.02
C CYS A 187 -21.62 0.13 10.84
N ARG A 188 -21.05 0.86 9.88
CA ARG A 188 -21.47 2.24 9.56
C ARG A 188 -22.23 2.34 8.25
N GLU A 189 -22.23 1.29 7.45
CA GLU A 189 -22.80 1.28 6.11
C GLU A 189 -24.28 0.91 6.16
N SER A 190 -25.09 1.60 5.36
CA SER A 190 -26.50 1.25 5.18
C SER A 190 -26.64 0.07 4.23
N ASN A 191 -27.75 -0.68 4.33
CA ASN A 191 -28.04 -1.78 3.40
C ASN A 191 -27.99 -1.30 1.93
N ALA A 192 -28.52 -0.10 1.65
CA ALA A 192 -28.46 0.48 0.30
C ALA A 192 -27.02 0.65 -0.21
N ARG A 193 -26.09 1.11 0.63
CA ARG A 193 -24.67 1.24 0.23
C ARG A 193 -24.00 -0.11 0.01
N ILE A 194 -24.38 -1.12 0.80
CA ILE A 194 -23.92 -2.50 0.66
C ILE A 194 -24.40 -3.10 -0.66
N ASP A 195 -25.65 -2.86 -1.04
CA ASP A 195 -26.23 -3.32 -2.29
C ASP A 195 -25.61 -2.59 -3.49
N ASP A 196 -25.44 -1.26 -3.40
CA ASP A 196 -24.77 -0.45 -4.42
C ASP A 196 -23.37 -0.97 -4.72
N ALA A 197 -22.60 -1.37 -3.69
CA ALA A 197 -21.25 -1.89 -3.90
C ALA A 197 -21.23 -3.15 -4.78
N LEU A 198 -22.21 -4.06 -4.65
CA LEU A 198 -22.30 -5.25 -5.51
C LEU A 198 -22.60 -4.90 -6.96
N LEU A 199 -23.38 -3.84 -7.19
CA LEU A 199 -23.74 -3.42 -8.55
C LEU A 199 -22.57 -2.73 -9.27
N TRP A 200 -21.74 -1.99 -8.54
CA TRP A 200 -20.71 -1.13 -9.15
C TRP A 200 -19.28 -1.67 -9.04
N ALA A 201 -19.00 -2.61 -8.14
CA ALA A 201 -17.69 -3.23 -8.02
C ALA A 201 -17.61 -4.53 -8.84
N ASP A 202 -17.08 -4.43 -10.06
CA ASP A 202 -16.96 -5.59 -10.95
C ASP A 202 -16.11 -6.72 -10.35
N GLY A 203 -16.70 -7.91 -10.28
CA GLY A 203 -16.13 -9.10 -9.66
C GLY A 203 -16.35 -9.25 -8.15
N LEU A 204 -16.84 -8.23 -7.43
CA LEU A 204 -17.08 -8.31 -5.98
C LEU A 204 -18.07 -9.44 -5.63
N GLN A 205 -19.12 -9.60 -6.43
CA GLN A 205 -20.08 -10.69 -6.25
C GLN A 205 -19.39 -12.06 -6.33
N SER A 206 -18.62 -12.30 -7.39
CA SER A 206 -17.91 -13.57 -7.60
C SER A 206 -16.95 -13.88 -6.45
N ASP A 207 -16.15 -12.89 -6.05
CA ASP A 207 -15.20 -13.01 -4.93
C ASP A 207 -15.91 -13.24 -3.58
N THR A 208 -17.06 -12.60 -3.38
CA THR A 208 -17.90 -12.83 -2.19
C THR A 208 -18.46 -14.26 -2.18
N MET A 209 -18.89 -14.78 -3.33
CA MET A 209 -19.36 -16.16 -3.43
C MET A 209 -18.25 -17.16 -3.11
N LYS A 210 -17.01 -16.92 -3.54
CA LYS A 210 -15.85 -17.73 -3.12
C LYS A 210 -15.69 -17.70 -1.59
N ALA A 211 -15.80 -16.52 -0.98
CA ALA A 211 -15.70 -16.36 0.47
C ALA A 211 -16.79 -17.13 1.24
N ILE A 212 -17.96 -17.35 0.63
CA ILE A 212 -19.07 -18.13 1.19
C ILE A 212 -18.87 -19.63 0.95
N TRP A 213 -18.59 -20.04 -0.29
CA TRP A 213 -18.71 -21.43 -0.72
C TRP A 213 -17.43 -22.25 -0.62
N GLU A 214 -16.26 -21.61 -0.62
CA GLU A 214 -15.02 -22.37 -0.52
C GLU A 214 -14.94 -23.15 0.81
N PRO A 215 -14.23 -24.29 0.82
CA PRO A 215 -14.13 -25.12 2.00
C PRO A 215 -13.41 -24.41 3.15
N ALA A 216 -13.68 -24.86 4.37
CA ALA A 216 -12.93 -24.47 5.57
C ALA A 216 -11.41 -24.59 5.34
N GLY A 217 -10.64 -23.62 5.85
CA GLY A 217 -9.20 -23.57 5.65
C GLY A 217 -8.72 -23.04 4.29
N SER A 218 -9.62 -22.74 3.33
CA SER A 218 -9.27 -21.98 2.13
C SER A 218 -8.89 -20.52 2.48
N PRO A 219 -7.96 -19.88 1.72
CA PRO A 219 -7.67 -18.44 1.85
C PRO A 219 -8.90 -17.52 1.70
N TRP A 220 -9.92 -17.96 0.97
CA TRP A 220 -11.13 -17.19 0.71
C TRP A 220 -12.14 -17.26 1.85
N LYS A 221 -12.22 -18.40 2.55
CA LYS A 221 -13.29 -18.66 3.51
C LYS A 221 -13.27 -17.67 4.68
N VAL A 222 -14.43 -17.10 5.01
CA VAL A 222 -14.59 -16.27 6.22
C VAL A 222 -14.96 -17.16 7.40
N GLU A 223 -13.96 -17.58 8.17
CA GLU A 223 -14.15 -18.35 9.42
C GLU A 223 -13.96 -17.48 10.67
N THR A 224 -13.22 -16.39 10.53
CA THR A 224 -12.88 -15.45 11.61
C THR A 224 -12.93 -14.02 11.08
N ASP A 225 -12.89 -13.04 11.99
CA ASP A 225 -12.73 -11.63 11.63
C ASP A 225 -11.54 -11.46 10.67
N PRO A 226 -11.77 -11.04 9.40
CA PRO A 226 -10.72 -10.92 8.40
C PRO A 226 -9.69 -9.84 8.75
N ARG A 227 -10.01 -8.95 9.70
CA ARG A 227 -9.07 -7.92 10.15
C ARG A 227 -8.14 -8.42 11.24
N ASN A 228 -8.46 -9.53 11.91
CA ASN A 228 -7.73 -9.97 13.09
C ASN A 228 -6.40 -10.64 12.71
N PRO A 229 -5.24 -9.99 12.93
CA PRO A 229 -3.95 -10.51 12.48
C PRO A 229 -3.46 -11.72 13.29
N VAL A 230 -4.11 -12.05 14.41
CA VAL A 230 -3.80 -13.24 15.23
C VAL A 230 -4.56 -14.46 14.73
N ARG A 231 -5.74 -14.26 14.15
CA ARG A 231 -6.64 -15.35 13.72
C ARG A 231 -6.53 -15.67 12.24
N VAL A 232 -6.21 -14.67 11.42
CA VAL A 232 -5.99 -14.87 9.99
C VAL A 232 -4.56 -15.30 9.74
N LYS A 233 -4.34 -16.28 8.86
CA LYS A 233 -2.99 -16.71 8.48
C LYS A 233 -2.34 -15.58 7.69
N PRO A 234 -1.10 -15.18 7.99
CA PRO A 234 -0.42 -14.09 7.26
C PRO A 234 -0.43 -14.30 5.73
N CYS A 235 -0.21 -15.53 5.28
CA CYS A 235 -0.23 -15.91 3.86
C CYS A 235 -1.61 -15.74 3.18
N ASP A 236 -2.70 -15.59 3.94
CA ASP A 236 -4.02 -15.31 3.35
C ASP A 236 -4.03 -13.92 2.70
N TYR A 237 -3.13 -13.01 3.09
CA TYR A 237 -3.03 -11.64 2.57
C TYR A 237 -1.68 -11.29 1.97
N HIS A 238 -0.76 -12.26 1.85
CA HIS A 238 0.54 -12.08 1.21
C HIS A 238 0.62 -12.83 -0.12
N GLN A 239 1.49 -12.35 -1.00
CA GLN A 239 1.60 -12.77 -2.41
C GLN A 239 2.85 -13.62 -2.71
N HIS A 240 3.71 -13.84 -1.72
CA HIS A 240 4.86 -14.73 -1.86
C HIS A 240 4.42 -16.16 -2.23
N ALA A 241 5.31 -16.94 -2.84
CA ALA A 241 4.95 -18.27 -3.29
C ALA A 241 4.51 -19.17 -2.11
N TRP A 242 3.63 -20.15 -2.35
CA TRP A 242 3.09 -21.06 -1.32
C TRP A 242 4.19 -21.76 -0.52
N ASN A 243 5.31 -22.07 -1.17
CA ASN A 243 6.45 -22.77 -0.57
C ASN A 243 7.54 -21.83 -0.03
N GLU A 244 7.34 -20.52 -0.15
CA GLU A 244 8.22 -19.54 0.47
C GLU A 244 7.78 -19.28 1.90
N ILE A 245 8.77 -19.19 2.80
CA ILE A 245 8.50 -18.78 4.18
C ILE A 245 7.92 -17.38 4.13
N CYS A 246 6.70 -17.23 4.66
CA CYS A 246 6.04 -15.95 4.76
C CYS A 246 6.99 -14.90 5.39
N PRO A 247 7.37 -13.88 4.62
CA PRO A 247 8.35 -12.92 5.07
C PRO A 247 7.73 -12.14 6.23
N LYS A 248 8.33 -12.27 7.41
CA LYS A 248 8.06 -11.37 8.54
C LYS A 248 8.69 -10.02 8.24
N TYR A 249 8.12 -9.28 7.29
CA TYR A 249 8.58 -7.94 6.97
C TYR A 249 8.43 -7.06 8.21
N ARG A 250 9.57 -6.71 8.79
CA ARG A 250 9.68 -5.73 9.85
C ARG A 250 10.28 -4.47 9.26
N GLU A 251 9.48 -3.42 9.28
CA GLU A 251 10.01 -2.09 9.02
C GLU A 251 11.06 -1.72 10.05
N THR A 252 11.99 -0.86 9.63
CA THR A 252 12.95 -0.27 10.56
C THR A 252 12.20 0.50 11.65
N SER A 253 12.66 0.37 12.90
CA SER A 253 12.05 1.03 14.05
C SER A 253 12.17 2.56 13.91
N PHE A 254 11.20 3.27 14.48
CA PHE A 254 11.29 4.73 14.62
C PHE A 254 12.47 5.09 15.54
N ASN A 255 13.32 6.02 15.10
CA ASN A 255 14.41 6.58 15.88
C ASN A 255 14.20 8.09 16.04
N SER A 256 13.75 8.52 17.22
CA SER A 256 13.44 9.91 17.53
C SER A 256 14.56 10.92 17.29
N GLU A 257 15.81 10.48 17.15
CA GLU A 257 16.96 11.36 16.91
C GLU A 257 17.19 11.66 15.43
N THR A 258 16.95 10.68 14.55
CA THR A 258 17.11 10.83 13.09
C THR A 258 15.78 11.13 12.40
N ASP A 259 14.70 11.02 13.16
CA ASP A 259 13.34 10.97 12.68
C ASP A 259 12.44 12.09 13.26
N THR A 260 13.00 13.28 13.45
CA THR A 260 12.26 14.54 13.71
C THR A 260 12.38 15.50 12.55
#